data_AF-R6JUF7-F1
#
_entry.id   AF-R6JUF7-F1
#
_cell.length_a   1.000
_cell.length_b   1.000
_cell.length_c   1.000
_cell.angle_alpha   90.00
_cell.angle_beta   90.00
_cell.angle_gamma   90.00
#
_symmetry.space_group_name_H-M   'P 1'
#
loop_
_entity.id
_entity.type
_entity.pdbx_description
1 polymer ?
#
loop_
_entity_poly.entity_id
_entity_poly.type
_entity_poly.pdbx_seq_one_letter_code
_entity_poly.pdbx_strand_id
1 'polypeptide(L)' 'MRRLSKALIEQEQNETSVAICRAMALHDQCRVDVLQYHFARLEHILAYLDEKTDSIPSISSEVQTT' A
#
# COMPACT_ATOMS: atom_id res chain seq x y z
N MET A 1 -15.37 6.74 -12.69
CA MET A 1 -14.65 6.68 -11.41
C MET A 1 -15.34 5.72 -10.46
N ARG A 2 -14.61 4.71 -9.96
CA ARG A 2 -15.09 3.79 -8.92
C ARG A 2 -15.09 4.45 -7.55
N ARG A 3 -15.85 3.88 -6.62
CA ARG A 3 -15.87 4.29 -5.20
C ARG A 3 -15.31 3.16 -4.35
N LEU A 4 -14.46 3.53 -3.39
CA LEU A 4 -14.00 2.63 -2.34
C LEU A 4 -14.85 2.82 -1.09
N SER A 5 -14.96 1.76 -0.30
CA SER A 5 -15.61 1.88 1.01
C SER A 5 -14.74 2.73 1.93
N LYS A 6 -15.39 3.51 2.79
CA LYS A 6 -14.68 4.31 3.81
C LYS A 6 -13.75 3.44 4.66
N ALA A 7 -14.23 2.25 5.05
CA ALA A 7 -13.46 1.30 5.84
C ALA A 7 -12.16 0.86 5.14
N LEU A 8 -12.21 0.61 3.82
CA LEU A 8 -11.02 0.23 3.05
C LEU A 8 -10.03 1.39 2.97
N ILE A 9 -10.50 2.62 2.73
CA ILE A 9 -9.62 3.80 2.69
C ILE A 9 -8.93 4.02 4.04
N GLU A 10 -9.68 3.94 5.14
CA GLU A 10 -9.14 4.09 6.49
C GLU A 10 -8.13 2.99 6.83
N GLN A 11 -8.39 1.75 6.42
CA GLN A 11 -7.47 0.64 6.60
C GLN A 11 -6.15 0.87 5.83
N GLU A 12 -6.23 1.20 4.53
CA GLU A 12 -5.07 1.47 3.69
C GLU A 12 -4.21 2.62 4.22
N GLN A 13 -4.86 3.68 4.69
CA GLN A 13 -4.20 4.82 5.31
C GLN A 13 -3.47 4.41 6.60
N ASN A 14 -4.14 3.65 7.47
CA ASN A 14 -3.57 3.23 8.75
C ASN A 14 -2.37 2.30 8.54
N GLU A 15 -2.51 1.30 7.68
CA GLU A 15 -1.43 0.33 7.40
C GLU A 15 -0.23 1.01 6.74
N THR A 16 -0.46 1.89 5.77
CA THR A 16 0.61 2.67 5.13
C THR A 16 1.30 3.61 6.11
N SER A 17 0.54 4.27 6.99
CA SER A 17 1.11 5.13 8.03
C SER A 17 2.02 4.36 8.98
N VAL A 18 1.57 3.19 9.47
CA VAL A 18 2.37 2.33 10.34
C VAL A 18 3.64 1.84 9.63
N ALA A 19 3.53 1.43 8.36
CA ALA A 19 4.68 0.95 7.60
C ALA A 19 5.72 2.06 7.34
N ILE A 20 5.28 3.28 7.00
CA ILE A 20 6.18 4.43 6.87
C ILE A 20 6.88 4.72 8.20
N CYS A 21 6.13 4.70 9.31
CA CYS A 21 6.72 4.90 10.64
C CYS A 21 7.78 3.85 10.97
N ARG A 22 7.54 2.57 10.64
CA ARG A 22 8.51 1.50 10.82
C ARG A 22 9.71 1.65 9.89
N ALA A 23 9.48 2.06 8.63
CA ALA A 23 10.53 2.24 7.64
C ALA A 23 11.53 3.34 8.05
N MET A 24 11.10 4.35 8.82
CA MET A 24 12.03 5.34 9.37
C MET A 24 13.06 4.76 10.35
N ALA A 25 12.75 3.63 10.99
CA ALA A 25 13.67 2.90 11.85
C ALA A 25 14.54 1.87 11.10
N LEU A 26 14.28 1.67 9.80
CA LEU A 26 15.07 0.78 8.94
C LEU A 26 16.20 1.56 8.26
N HIS A 27 17.31 0.85 8.01
CA HIS A 27 18.44 1.37 7.25
C HIS A 27 18.50 0.68 5.87
N ASP A 28 19.19 1.35 4.94
CA ASP A 28 19.53 0.82 3.61
C ASP A 28 18.35 0.37 2.75
N GLN A 29 18.52 -0.72 2.00
CA GLN A 29 17.62 -1.18 0.95
C GLN A 29 16.22 -1.56 1.48
N CYS A 30 16.14 -2.12 2.69
CA CYS A 30 14.88 -2.55 3.28
C CYS A 30 13.89 -1.39 3.46
N ARG A 31 14.39 -0.19 3.82
CA ARG A 31 13.56 1.02 3.88
C ARG A 31 13.01 1.40 2.49
N VAL A 32 13.85 1.30 1.46
CA VAL A 32 13.46 1.62 0.08
C VAL A 32 12.39 0.67 -0.41
N ASP A 33 12.56 -0.64 -0.17
CA ASP A 33 11.61 -1.67 -0.60
C ASP A 33 10.23 -1.48 0.04
N VAL A 34 10.19 -1.20 1.35
CA VAL A 34 8.94 -0.92 2.07
C VAL A 34 8.24 0.31 1.49
N LEU A 35 8.97 1.41 1.29
CA LEU A 35 8.37 2.64 0.75
C LEU A 35 7.89 2.47 -0.71
N GLN A 36 8.65 1.75 -1.53
CA GLN A 36 8.28 1.44 -2.92
C GLN A 36 7.02 0.57 -2.98
N TYR A 37 6.91 -0.45 -2.14
CA TYR A 37 5.72 -1.30 -2.06
C TYR A 37 4.47 -0.47 -1.75
N HIS A 38 4.51 0.38 -0.72
CA HIS A 38 3.36 1.22 -0.35
C HIS A 38 3.04 2.27 -1.42
N PHE A 39 4.04 2.82 -2.10
CA PHE A 39 3.82 3.73 -3.22
C PHE A 39 3.12 3.03 -4.39
N ALA A 40 3.63 1.88 -4.84
CA ALA A 40 3.03 1.10 -5.93
C ALA A 40 1.60 0.65 -5.60
N ARG A 41 1.32 0.39 -4.32
CA ARG A 41 -0.04 0.08 -3.85
C ARG A 41 -0.99 1.26 -4.02
N LEU A 42 -0.57 2.47 -3.65
CA LEU A 42 -1.37 3.68 -3.85
C LEU A 42 -1.63 3.95 -5.34
N GLU A 43 -0.65 3.72 -6.21
CA GLU A 43 -0.83 3.82 -7.65
C GLU A 43 -1.88 2.85 -8.18
N HIS A 44 -1.90 1.60 -7.71
CA HIS A 44 -2.94 0.64 -8.08
C HIS A 44 -4.33 1.04 -7.57
N ILE A 45 -4.42 1.59 -6.36
CA ILE A 45 -5.69 2.11 -5.82
C ILE A 45 -6.20 3.25 -6.70
N LEU A 46 -5.33 4.18 -7.09
CA LEU A 46 -5.69 5.29 -7.99
C LEU A 46 -6.09 4.77 -9.37
N ALA A 47 -5.35 3.82 -9.93
CA ALA A 47 -5.69 3.20 -11.21
C ALA A 47 -7.04 2.48 -11.16
N TYR A 48 -7.38 1.84 -10.04
CA TYR A 48 -8.67 1.19 -9.84
C TYR A 48 -9.81 2.22 -9.78
N LEU A 49 -9.61 3.33 -9.06
CA LEU A 49 -10.56 4.46 -9.01
C LEU A 49 -10.78 5.07 -10.39
N ASP A 50 -9.71 5.19 -11.18
CA ASP A 50 -9.70 5.68 -12.55
C ASP A 50 -10.24 4.66 -13.58
N GLU A 51 -10.64 3.45 -13.16
CA GLU A 51 -11.12 2.37 -14.04
C GLU A 51 -10.07 1.90 -15.07
N LYS A 52 -8.78 2.12 -14.78
CA LYS A 52 -7.65 1.65 -15.59
C LYS A 52 -7.22 0.22 -15.27
N THR A 53 -7.64 -0.30 -14.12
CA THR A 53 -7.44 -1.70 -13.69
C THR A 53 -8.68 -2.22 -12.98
N ASP A 54 -8.93 -3.53 -13.01
CA ASP A 54 -10.09 -4.17 -12.40
C ASP A 54 -9.87 -4.65 -10.96
N SER A 55 -8.64 -4.59 -10.46
CA SER A 55 -8.31 -5.08 -9.12
C SER A 55 -7.31 -4.19 -8.40
N ILE A 56 -7.43 -4.19 -7.07
CA ILE A 56 -6.42 -3.67 -6.16
C ILE A 56 -5.65 -4.89 -5.63
N PRO A 57 -4.31 -4.90 -5.70
CA PRO A 57 -3.51 -5.98 -5.14
C PRO A 57 -3.85 -6.23 -3.66
N SER A 58 -3.84 -7.48 -3.21
CA SER A 58 -3.97 -7.84 -1.79
C SER A 58 -2.69 -7.47 -1.02
N ILE A 59 -2.81 -7.07 0.25
CA ILE A 59 -1.65 -6.87 1.15
C ILE A 59 -1.05 -8.20 1.59
N SER A 60 -1.87 -9.25 1.59
CA SER A 60 -1.52 -10.58 2.07
C SER A 60 -1.06 -11.44 0.90
N SER A 61 0.25 -11.50 0.67
CA SER A 61 0.96 -12.67 0.13
C SER A 61 2.49 -12.59 0.27
N GLU A 62 3.09 -11.39 0.41
CA GLU A 62 4.57 -11.28 0.31
C GLU A 62 5.29 -10.69 1.53
N VAL A 63 4.60 -10.10 2.51
CA VAL A 63 5.25 -9.48 3.70
C VAL A 63 5.11 -10.33 4.96
N GLN A 64 5.05 -11.65 4.81
CA GLN A 64 4.93 -12.59 5.95
C GLN A 64 6.13 -13.54 6.09
N THR A 65 7.32 -13.17 5.63
CA THR A 65 8.54 -13.90 5.99
C THR A 65 9.75 -12.97 5.92
N THR A 66 10.10 -12.35 7.06
CA THR A 66 11.42 -12.36 7.72
C THR A 66 11.42 -11.38 8.88
#